data_AF-A0AAP0MWG0-F1
#
_entry.id   AF-A0AAP0MWG0-F1
#
_cell.length_a   1.000
_cell.length_b   1.000
_cell.length_c   1.000
_cell.angle_alpha   90.00
_cell.angle_beta   90.00
_cell.angle_gamma   90.00
#
_symmetry.space_group_name_H-M   'P 1'
#
loop_
_entity.id
_entity.type
_entity.pdbx_description
1 polymer ?
#
loop_
_entity_poly.entity_id
_entity_poly.type
_entity_poly.pdbx_seq_one_letter_code
_entity_poly.pdbx_strand_id
1 'polypeptide(L)'
;MRKKILYRLDNMHSPKCRTKAFQIIAGFPGLLSVAMKGDDLRHMEVIGDIDEVALANMLRRKIGYVETMKLDILDGRNQPAVEPEVPQQPFPAETPCCSIM
;
A
#
# COMPACT_ATOMS: atom_id res chain seq x y z
N MET A 1 -16.91 -5.97 -6.60
CA MET A 1 -17.39 -4.72 -5.94
C MET A 1 -16.16 -3.94 -5.50
N ARG A 2 -16.01 -2.68 -5.91
CA ARG A 2 -14.82 -1.90 -5.55
C ARG A 2 -14.83 -1.60 -4.05
N LYS A 3 -13.68 -1.72 -3.41
CA LYS A 3 -13.44 -1.40 -2.01
C LYS A 3 -12.35 -0.33 -1.91
N LYS A 4 -12.47 0.56 -0.93
CA LYS A 4 -11.44 1.50 -0.49
C LYS A 4 -11.07 1.13 0.95
N ILE A 5 -9.79 0.89 1.19
CA ILE A 5 -9.29 0.32 2.44
C ILE A 5 -8.16 1.19 2.96
N LEU A 6 -8.16 1.52 4.24
CA LEU A 6 -7.03 2.16 4.92
C LEU A 6 -6.37 1.16 5.87
N TYR A 7 -5.11 0.86 5.60
CA TYR A 7 -4.24 0.06 6.47
C TYR A 7 -3.27 0.95 7.23
N ARG A 8 -3.00 0.63 8.49
CA ARG A 8 -1.89 1.15 9.27
C ARG A 8 -0.82 0.07 9.42
N LEU A 9 0.44 0.45 9.25
CA LEU A 9 1.60 -0.43 9.33
C LEU A 9 2.60 0.14 10.35
N ASP A 10 2.71 -0.51 11.50
CA ASP A 10 3.57 -0.02 12.58
C ASP A 10 5.08 -0.29 12.33
N ASN A 11 5.41 -1.29 11.51
CA ASN A 11 6.80 -1.70 11.22
C ASN A 11 7.48 -0.92 10.07
N MET A 12 6.99 0.28 9.75
CA MET A 12 7.48 1.13 8.63
C MET A 12 8.68 2.01 9.01
N HIS A 13 9.59 1.54 9.86
CA HIS A 13 10.77 2.31 10.32
C HIS A 13 11.87 2.51 9.27
N SER A 14 11.84 1.81 8.12
CA SER A 14 12.88 1.90 7.10
C SER A 14 12.31 2.08 5.69
N PRO A 15 13.01 2.79 4.78
CA PRO A 15 12.59 2.93 3.39
C PRO A 15 12.42 1.57 2.69
N LYS A 16 13.26 0.58 3.04
CA LYS A 16 13.20 -0.79 2.50
C LYS A 16 11.89 -1.50 2.87
N CYS A 17 11.31 -1.24 4.05
CA CYS A 17 9.98 -1.74 4.41
C CYS A 17 8.89 -1.11 3.54
N ARG A 18 8.95 0.22 3.33
CA ARG A 18 7.96 0.97 2.54
C ARG A 18 7.90 0.47 1.10
N THR A 19 9.06 0.34 0.43
CA THR A 19 9.14 -0.16 -0.95
C THR A 19 8.61 -1.58 -1.08
N LYS A 20 8.94 -2.48 -0.14
CA LYS A 20 8.38 -3.85 -0.12
C LYS A 20 6.86 -3.86 0.05
N ALA A 21 6.33 -3.05 0.96
CA ALA A 21 4.89 -2.98 1.21
C ALA A 21 4.13 -2.50 -0.02
N PHE A 22 4.67 -1.48 -0.70
CA PHE A 22 4.12 -0.97 -1.96
C PHE A 22 4.21 -1.99 -3.10
N GLN A 23 5.34 -2.68 -3.26
CA GLN A 23 5.49 -3.74 -4.27
C GLN A 23 4.47 -4.89 -4.09
N ILE A 24 4.20 -5.29 -2.85
CA ILE A 24 3.22 -6.35 -2.53
C ILE A 24 1.81 -5.92 -2.92
N ILE A 25 1.43 -4.68 -2.61
CA ILE A 25 0.11 -4.15 -2.97
C ILE A 25 0.01 -4.00 -4.48
N ALA A 26 1.01 -3.39 -5.14
CA ALA A 26 1.05 -3.18 -6.58
C ALA A 26 1.00 -4.49 -7.40
N GLY A 27 1.51 -5.60 -6.85
CA GLY A 27 1.39 -6.93 -7.45
C GLY A 27 0.09 -7.68 -7.13
N PHE A 28 -0.84 -7.09 -6.37
CA PHE A 28 -2.06 -7.77 -5.95
C PHE A 28 -3.15 -7.68 -7.03
N PRO A 29 -3.76 -8.80 -7.46
CA PRO A 29 -4.79 -8.78 -8.50
C PRO A 29 -6.04 -8.01 -8.06
N GLY A 30 -6.57 -7.17 -8.95
CA GLY A 30 -7.74 -6.33 -8.66
C GLY A 30 -7.42 -4.94 -8.09
N LEU A 31 -6.15 -4.60 -7.85
CA LEU A 31 -5.76 -3.23 -7.50
C LEU A 31 -6.08 -2.23 -8.62
N LEU A 32 -6.62 -1.07 -8.24
CA LEU A 32 -6.81 0.09 -9.12
C LEU A 32 -5.94 1.28 -8.72
N SER A 33 -5.78 1.53 -7.41
CA SER A 33 -4.91 2.61 -6.90
C SER A 33 -4.38 2.30 -5.50
N VAL A 34 -3.19 2.81 -5.18
CA VAL A 34 -2.58 2.74 -3.86
C VAL A 34 -1.87 4.06 -3.56
N ALA A 35 -2.12 4.62 -2.37
CA ALA A 35 -1.51 5.87 -1.92
C ALA A 35 -1.06 5.74 -0.45
N MET A 36 0.16 6.17 -0.15
CA MET A 36 0.61 6.35 1.23
C MET A 36 0.12 7.71 1.76
N LYS A 37 -0.34 7.75 3.02
CA LYS A 37 -0.94 8.94 3.65
C LYS A 37 -0.36 9.18 5.06
N GLY A 38 -0.39 10.46 5.46
CA GLY A 38 0.14 10.96 6.73
C GLY A 38 1.66 11.13 6.75
N ASP A 39 2.15 12.08 7.55
CA ASP A 39 3.57 12.43 7.68
C ASP A 39 4.47 11.26 8.10
N ASP A 40 3.96 10.38 8.98
CA ASP A 40 4.65 9.14 9.37
C ASP A 40 4.79 8.11 8.24
N LEU A 41 4.05 8.28 7.14
CA LEU A 41 3.97 7.35 6.01
C LEU A 41 3.57 5.92 6.41
N ARG A 42 2.87 5.77 7.55
CA ARG A 42 2.40 4.50 8.12
C ARG A 42 1.01 4.09 7.62
N HIS A 43 0.27 4.98 6.99
CA HIS A 43 -1.07 4.69 6.47
C HIS A 43 -1.00 4.43 4.97
N MET A 44 -1.66 3.38 4.50
CA MET A 44 -1.81 3.06 3.08
C MET A 44 -3.29 2.94 2.72
N GLU A 45 -3.72 3.83 1.85
CA GLU A 45 -5.00 3.78 1.17
C GLU A 45 -4.89 2.88 -0.06
N VAL A 46 -5.79 1.90 -0.17
CA VAL A 46 -5.82 0.89 -1.22
C VAL A 46 -7.22 0.88 -1.83
N ILE A 47 -7.33 1.05 -3.15
CA ILE A 47 -8.58 1.07 -3.88
C ILE A 47 -8.54 -0.03 -4.94
N GLY A 48 -9.53 -0.92 -4.96
CA GLY A 48 -9.56 -2.03 -5.91
C GLY A 48 -10.72 -3.00 -5.71
N ASP A 49 -10.83 -4.00 -6.58
CA ASP A 49 -11.66 -5.19 -6.39
C ASP A 49 -10.82 -6.24 -5.64
N ILE A 50 -10.53 -5.96 -4.36
CA ILE A 50 -9.57 -6.71 -3.53
C ILE A 50 -10.27 -7.31 -2.32
N ASP A 51 -9.88 -8.52 -1.95
CA ASP A 51 -10.19 -9.13 -0.65
C ASP A 51 -9.27 -8.54 0.44
N GLU A 52 -9.89 -7.80 1.37
CA GLU A 52 -9.25 -7.14 2.51
C GLU A 52 -8.54 -8.12 3.46
N VAL A 53 -9.10 -9.32 3.64
CA VAL A 53 -8.53 -10.34 4.53
C VAL A 53 -7.32 -10.97 3.87
N ALA A 54 -7.39 -11.28 2.57
CA ALA A 54 -6.29 -11.81 1.79
C ALA A 54 -5.12 -10.82 1.71
N LEU A 55 -5.40 -9.53 1.44
CA LEU A 55 -4.37 -8.49 1.39
C LEU A 55 -3.74 -8.24 2.77
N ALA A 56 -4.56 -8.10 3.82
CA ALA A 56 -4.06 -7.95 5.20
C ALA A 56 -3.18 -9.15 5.62
N ASN A 57 -3.57 -10.38 5.28
CA ASN A 57 -2.77 -11.57 5.55
C ASN A 57 -1.46 -11.58 4.77
N MET A 58 -1.45 -11.15 3.50
CA MET A 58 -0.22 -11.07 2.72
C MET A 58 0.75 -10.04 3.29
N LEU A 59 0.25 -8.85 3.67
CA LEU A 59 1.05 -7.84 4.35
C LEU A 59 1.57 -8.33 5.71
N ARG A 60 0.73 -8.99 6.51
CA ARG A 60 1.11 -9.59 7.81
C ARG A 60 2.24 -10.61 7.69
N ARG A 61 2.25 -11.42 6.62
CA ARG A 61 3.30 -12.42 6.36
C ARG A 61 4.61 -11.84 5.82
N LYS A 62 4.62 -10.62 5.26
CA LYS A 62 5.77 -10.07 4.52
C LYS A 62 6.38 -8.80 5.12
N ILE A 63 5.57 -7.96 5.76
CA ILE A 63 5.96 -6.67 6.35
C ILE A 63 5.91 -6.71 7.88
N GLY A 64 5.02 -7.53 8.45
CA GLY A 64 4.78 -7.61 9.89
C GLY A 64 3.41 -7.05 10.25
N TYR A 65 3.23 -6.56 11.48
CA TYR A 65 1.92 -6.16 11.97
C TYR A 65 1.25 -5.09 11.09
N VAL A 66 -0.01 -5.36 10.73
CA VAL A 66 -0.89 -4.47 9.96
C VAL A 66 -2.28 -4.46 10.60
N GLU A 67 -2.79 -3.26 10.81
CA GLU A 67 -4.10 -2.92 11.35
C GLU A 67 -4.99 -2.37 10.22
N THR A 68 -6.22 -2.88 10.08
CA THR A 68 -7.20 -2.34 9.13
C THR A 68 -7.99 -1.25 9.84
N MET A 69 -7.83 0.01 9.42
CA MET A 69 -8.49 1.16 10.03
C MET A 69 -9.87 1.44 9.45
N LYS A 70 -10.02 1.39 8.12
CA LYS A 70 -11.30 1.67 7.44
C LYS A 70 -11.47 0.75 6.23
N LEU A 71 -12.73 0.44 5.94
CA LEU A 71 -13.17 -0.34 4.79
C LEU A 71 -14.48 0.28 4.28
N ASP A 72 -14.44 0.85 3.10
CA ASP A 72 -15.56 1.49 2.41
C ASP A 72 -15.88 0.71 1.13
N ILE A 73 -17.16 0.35 0.93
CA ILE A 73 -17.61 -0.36 -0.28
C ILE A 73 -18.17 0.66 -1.27
N LEU A 74 -17.59 0.71 -2.47
CA LEU A 74 -17.88 1.69 -3.52
C LEU A 74 -18.88 1.13 -4.54
N ASP A 75 -20.13 0.97 -4.13
CA ASP A 75 -21.25 0.54 -4.99
C ASP A 75 -21.81 1.69 -5.85
N GLY A 76 -21.00 2.16 -6.80
CA GLY A 76 -21.43 2.84 -8.04
C GLY A 76 -22.21 4.16 -7.96
N ARG A 77 -22.58 4.66 -6.78
CA ARG A 77 -23.48 5.82 -6.59
C ARG A 77 -22.92 7.02 -5.84
N ASN A 78 -21.71 6.93 -5.29
CA ASN A 78 -21.05 8.10 -4.71
C ASN A 78 -19.53 8.05 -4.97
N GLN A 79 -19.07 8.95 -5.83
CA GLN A 79 -17.66 9.28 -5.97
C GLN A 79 -17.40 10.61 -5.23
N PRO A 80 -16.64 10.61 -4.14
CA PRO A 80 -15.72 11.71 -3.90
C PRO A 80 -14.67 11.65 -5.00
N ALA A 81 -14.78 12.52 -6.00
CA ALA A 81 -13.73 12.70 -6.98
C ALA A 81 -12.48 13.27 -6.29
N VAL A 82 -11.43 12.47 -6.17
CA VAL A 82 -10.09 12.92 -5.82
C VAL A 82 -9.10 12.30 -6.80
N GLU A 83 -8.79 13.09 -7.81
CA GLU A 83 -7.62 13.03 -8.68
C GLU A 83 -6.78 14.30 -8.36
N PRO A 84 -5.44 14.38 -8.56
CA PRO A 84 -4.42 13.35 -8.89
C PRO A 84 -4.24 12.23 -7.84
N GLU A 85 -3.19 11.38 -7.83
CA GLU A 85 -1.77 11.68 -7.55
C GLU A 85 -0.79 10.84 -8.41
N VAL A 86 0.14 11.46 -9.18
CA VAL A 86 1.41 10.82 -9.63
C VAL A 86 2.59 11.72 -9.26
N PRO A 87 3.44 11.25 -8.35
CA PRO A 87 4.85 11.14 -8.70
C PRO A 87 5.27 9.68 -8.76
N GLN A 88 5.71 9.24 -9.94
CA GLN A 88 6.58 8.07 -10.03
C GLN A 88 7.88 8.46 -9.31
N GLN A 89 8.02 8.11 -8.03
CA GLN A 89 9.36 8.06 -7.46
C GLN A 89 10.13 7.04 -8.30
N PRO A 90 11.28 7.41 -8.91
CA PRO A 90 12.07 6.45 -9.64
C PRO A 90 12.38 5.32 -8.69
N PHE A 91 12.08 4.08 -9.09
CA PHE A 91 12.60 2.91 -8.40
C PHE A 91 14.11 3.14 -8.24
N PRO A 92 14.65 3.22 -7.02
CA PRO A 92 16.09 3.30 -6.88
C PRO A 92 16.62 1.99 -7.46
N ALA A 93 17.24 2.09 -8.64
CA ALA A 93 17.93 0.99 -9.26
C ALA A 93 18.89 0.43 -8.20
N GLU A 94 18.57 -0.80 -7.77
CA GLU A 94 19.46 -1.79 -7.22
C GLU A 94 20.92 -1.34 -7.17
N THR A 95 21.29 -0.70 -6.07
CA THR A 95 22.69 -0.49 -5.69
C THR A 95 23.21 -1.85 -5.25
N PRO A 96 24.12 -2.49 -6.01
CA PRO A 96 24.71 -3.74 -5.58
C PRO A 96 25.60 -3.49 -4.34
N CYS A 97 25.55 -4.45 -3.42
CA CYS A 97 26.44 -4.66 -2.27
C CYS A 97 27.20 -3.47 -1.66
N CYS A 98 26.96 -3.26 -0.36
CA CYS A 98 28.09 -3.07 0.55
C CYS A 98 28.99 -4.32 0.51
N SER A 99 30.08 -4.24 -0.26
CA SER A 99 31.37 -4.91 -0.03
C SER A 99 32.43 -3.91 -0.52
N ILE A 100 33.20 -3.26 0.35
CA ILE A 100 34.38 -3.80 1.08
C ILE A 100 35.61 -3.86 0.18
N MET A 101 36.63 -3.10 0.61
CA MET A 101 37.94 -2.79 -0.01
C MET A 101 37.88 -1.83 -1.19
#